data_AF-A0AAD8SKF3-F1
#
_entry.id   AF-A0AAD8SKF3-F1
#
_cell.length_a   1.000
_cell.length_b   1.000
_cell.length_c   1.000
_cell.angle_alpha   90.00
_cell.angle_beta   90.00
_cell.angle_gamma   90.00
#
_symmetry.space_group_name_H-M   'P 1'
#
loop_
_entity.id
_entity.type
_entity.pdbx_description
1 polymer ?
#
loop_
_entity_poly.entity_id
_entity_poly.type
_entity_poly.pdbx_seq_one_letter_code
_entity_poly.pdbx_strand_id
1 'polypeptide(L)'
;MEVQLQASGPRRLLFFLICFFSGLATCRSAVDAPPTLIDSLPGFDGALPFRLETGYVTVDEENGGELFYYFIESEGDPRRDPLLLWLPGGDRCTVLQALLLQLGPLRFIVEPYNETTIVPRLQYHPYSWTKAASVLFLDSPVGAGFSFSRNPKGYDIGEVSSSLQVKTFLTKWFTEHPDYLANPFYVGGSSHAGKFVPFIAQKISEDIEAGMTPTVNLKGYLVGNPATGEDNSYEWQVPYLHGFAVISDQLYESIMENCQGDYTNPTNALCARDLERFDDLYGQIEHAHILYKKCDYVPPGPIDPTTERKILKEETRVLKHQPTCPPMDCQSYGGYLSYYWSNNNNTRESLGIKKGSKDEWVLCDENDMPYASDIEGSLKYHRNMTSKGYRVLVYSGDHDANIPFLGTQSWVRSLNYPIFDEWRAWHLDGQSAGFTITYKNNLTFATVKGGGHSVPQYQPERGLAIFSRWISGEPL
;
A
#
# COMPACT_ATOMS: atom_id res chain seq x y z
N MET A 1 -50.10 11.50 92.39
CA MET A 1 -50.36 12.93 92.64
C MET A 1 -49.30 13.68 91.86
N GLU A 2 -49.75 14.50 90.91
CA GLU A 2 -48.98 15.44 90.08
C GLU A 2 -48.02 16.29 90.94
N VAL A 3 -46.93 16.87 90.43
CA VAL A 3 -46.93 18.07 89.56
C VAL A 3 -45.59 18.22 88.80
N GLN A 4 -45.72 18.82 87.61
CA GLN A 4 -44.78 19.24 86.56
C GLN A 4 -43.59 20.11 87.03
N LEU A 5 -42.49 20.17 86.25
CA LEU A 5 -42.24 21.26 85.29
C LEU A 5 -40.85 21.21 84.61
N GLN A 6 -40.91 21.48 83.30
CA GLN A 6 -40.00 22.25 82.44
C GLN A 6 -38.71 21.65 81.84
N ALA A 7 -38.74 21.69 80.51
CA ALA A 7 -37.67 21.38 79.58
C ALA A 7 -36.57 22.46 79.55
N SER A 8 -35.34 22.02 79.32
CA SER A 8 -34.32 22.82 78.64
C SER A 8 -33.46 21.89 77.77
N GLY A 9 -33.44 22.13 76.46
CA GLY A 9 -32.57 21.43 75.51
C GLY A 9 -31.29 22.22 75.25
N PRO A 10 -30.19 21.57 74.84
CA PRO A 10 -29.10 22.28 74.19
C PRO A 10 -28.76 21.74 72.79
N ARG A 11 -28.66 22.71 71.87
CA ARG A 11 -27.63 22.89 70.82
C ARG A 11 -27.50 21.80 69.74
N ARG A 12 -28.10 22.09 68.57
CA ARG A 12 -27.71 21.51 67.28
C ARG A 12 -26.34 22.05 66.85
N LEU A 13 -25.35 21.18 66.73
CA LEU A 13 -24.11 21.44 65.99
C LEU A 13 -24.35 21.00 64.54
N LEU A 14 -24.32 21.94 63.60
CA LEU A 14 -24.52 21.68 62.17
C LEU A 14 -23.17 21.23 61.57
N PHE A 15 -23.00 19.92 61.33
CA PHE A 15 -21.89 19.42 60.50
C PHE A 15 -22.24 19.62 59.03
N PHE A 16 -21.54 20.52 58.34
CA PHE A 16 -21.53 20.58 56.88
C PHE A 16 -20.71 19.40 56.36
N LEU A 17 -21.37 18.36 55.83
CA LEU A 17 -20.72 17.39 54.96
C LEU A 17 -20.45 18.09 53.61
N ILE A 18 -19.19 18.41 53.36
CA ILE A 18 -18.71 18.77 52.02
C ILE A 18 -18.48 17.45 51.28
N CYS A 19 -19.44 17.06 50.44
CA CYS A 19 -19.25 15.98 49.48
C CYS A 19 -18.25 16.43 48.41
N PHE A 20 -16.99 16.02 48.53
CA PHE A 20 -16.05 16.02 47.41
C PHE A 20 -16.54 14.99 46.39
N PHE A 21 -17.28 15.43 45.38
CA PHE A 21 -17.40 14.68 44.13
C PHE A 21 -16.05 14.75 43.43
N SER A 22 -15.18 13.76 43.67
CA SER A 22 -14.10 13.44 42.76
C SER A 22 -14.75 13.02 41.44
N GLY A 23 -14.78 13.95 40.48
CA GLY A 23 -15.11 13.64 39.11
C GLY A 23 -14.09 12.63 38.58
N LEU A 24 -14.45 11.35 38.61
CA LEU A 24 -13.86 10.36 37.73
C LEU A 24 -14.20 10.81 36.31
N ALA A 25 -13.26 11.53 35.70
CA ALA A 25 -13.22 11.69 34.26
C ALA A 25 -13.12 10.27 33.70
N THR A 26 -14.26 9.74 33.29
CA THR A 26 -14.29 8.58 32.42
C THR A 26 -13.54 9.01 31.16
N CYS A 27 -12.38 8.41 30.91
CA CYS A 27 -11.79 8.41 29.58
C CYS A 27 -12.86 7.85 28.65
N ARG A 28 -13.61 8.72 27.98
CA ARG A 28 -14.31 8.32 26.78
C ARG A 28 -13.20 8.00 25.80
N SER A 29 -12.99 6.72 25.52
CA SER A 29 -12.32 6.30 24.29
C SER A 29 -12.98 7.10 23.17
N ALA A 30 -12.19 7.81 22.38
CA ALA A 30 -12.70 8.42 21.16
C ALA A 30 -13.31 7.27 20.34
N VAL A 31 -14.64 7.22 20.26
CA VAL A 31 -15.29 6.27 19.38
C VAL A 31 -14.96 6.75 17.97
N ASP A 32 -14.33 5.89 17.18
CA ASP A 32 -14.01 6.19 15.79
C ASP A 32 -15.31 6.60 15.06
N ALA A 33 -15.20 7.58 14.16
CA ALA A 33 -16.37 8.05 13.42
C ALA A 33 -16.93 6.88 12.60
N PRO A 34 -18.26 6.72 12.47
CA PRO A 34 -18.83 5.63 11.69
C PRO A 34 -18.32 5.70 10.25
N PRO A 35 -18.13 4.54 9.60
CA PRO A 35 -17.69 4.50 8.21
C PRO A 35 -18.71 5.19 7.29
N THR A 36 -18.22 5.68 6.15
CA THR A 36 -19.02 6.36 5.13
C THR A 36 -19.26 5.39 3.98
N LEU A 37 -20.53 5.07 3.71
CA LEU A 37 -20.93 4.31 2.53
C LEU A 37 -21.01 5.25 1.32
N ILE A 38 -20.36 4.87 0.21
CA ILE A 38 -20.25 5.69 -0.98
C ILE A 38 -21.16 5.14 -2.08
N ASP A 39 -22.23 5.86 -2.39
CA ASP A 39 -23.15 5.49 -3.47
C ASP A 39 -22.73 6.06 -4.84
N SER A 40 -21.98 7.17 -4.84
CA SER A 40 -21.49 7.85 -6.05
C SER A 40 -20.17 8.57 -5.78
N LEU A 41 -19.29 8.62 -6.77
CA LEU A 41 -18.03 9.35 -6.71
C LEU A 41 -17.97 10.47 -7.76
N PRO A 42 -17.42 11.65 -7.43
CA PRO A 42 -17.13 12.67 -8.43
C PRO A 42 -16.30 12.10 -9.59
N GLY A 43 -16.71 12.42 -10.81
CA GLY A 43 -16.08 11.93 -12.03
C GLY A 43 -16.59 10.56 -12.51
N PHE A 44 -17.33 9.79 -11.70
CA PHE A 44 -17.96 8.56 -12.13
C PHE A 44 -19.42 8.81 -12.56
N ASP A 45 -19.80 8.31 -13.74
CA ASP A 45 -21.15 8.51 -14.27
C ASP A 45 -22.14 7.52 -13.63
N GLY A 46 -22.99 8.00 -12.72
CA GLY A 46 -24.06 7.23 -12.08
C GLY A 46 -23.68 6.62 -10.72
N ALA A 47 -24.46 5.64 -10.28
CA ALA A 47 -24.20 4.91 -9.04
C ALA A 47 -23.06 3.90 -9.23
N LEU A 48 -22.27 3.67 -8.18
CA LEU A 48 -21.21 2.67 -8.22
C LEU A 48 -21.80 1.26 -8.39
N PRO A 49 -21.24 0.41 -9.29
CA PRO A 49 -21.73 -0.95 -9.51
C PRO A 49 -21.25 -1.96 -8.43
N PHE A 50 -20.60 -1.48 -7.38
CA PHE A 50 -20.07 -2.25 -6.26
C PHE A 50 -20.23 -1.44 -4.96
N ARG A 51 -20.19 -2.11 -3.81
CA ARG A 51 -20.24 -1.44 -2.51
C ARG A 51 -18.85 -0.91 -2.14
N LEU A 52 -18.74 0.41 -1.96
CA LEU A 52 -17.53 1.08 -1.47
C LEU A 52 -17.81 1.73 -0.13
N GLU A 53 -16.97 1.46 0.85
CA GLU A 53 -16.99 2.07 2.17
C GLU A 53 -15.64 2.72 2.46
N THR A 54 -15.64 3.89 3.11
CA THR A 54 -14.42 4.57 3.55
C THR A 54 -14.48 4.91 5.01
N GLY A 55 -13.34 5.02 5.66
CA GLY A 55 -13.31 5.35 7.08
C GLY A 55 -11.93 5.61 7.63
N TYR A 56 -11.92 5.99 8.91
CA TYR A 56 -10.70 6.19 9.70
C TYR A 56 -10.71 5.26 10.89
N VAL A 57 -9.56 4.68 11.21
CA VAL A 57 -9.35 3.92 12.44
C VAL A 57 -8.18 4.51 13.19
N THR A 58 -8.38 4.82 14.46
CA THR A 58 -7.31 5.36 15.31
C THR A 58 -6.31 4.24 15.66
N VAL A 59 -5.03 4.42 15.34
CA VAL A 59 -3.96 3.44 15.57
C VAL A 59 -2.91 3.92 16.57
N ASP A 60 -2.90 5.22 16.87
CA ASP A 60 -2.04 5.86 17.85
C ASP A 60 -2.88 6.88 18.66
N GLU A 61 -3.34 6.46 19.82
CA GLU A 61 -4.15 7.30 20.71
C GLU A 61 -3.35 8.47 21.31
N GLU A 62 -2.03 8.32 21.47
CA GLU A 62 -1.17 9.32 22.11
C GLU A 62 -0.99 10.54 21.18
N ASN A 63 -0.74 10.28 19.90
CA ASN A 63 -0.53 11.34 18.90
C ASN A 63 -1.78 11.66 18.09
N GLY A 64 -2.86 10.88 18.25
CA GLY A 64 -4.07 10.97 17.43
C GLY A 64 -3.79 10.57 15.99
N GLY A 65 -3.00 9.50 15.80
CA GLY A 65 -2.69 8.89 14.52
C GLY A 65 -3.84 8.00 14.05
N GLU A 66 -4.36 8.27 12.85
CA GLU A 66 -5.48 7.57 12.25
C GLU A 66 -5.11 7.11 10.84
N LEU A 67 -5.41 5.86 10.51
CA LEU A 67 -5.27 5.33 9.15
C LEU A 67 -6.60 5.43 8.41
N PHE A 68 -6.55 5.89 7.16
CA PHE A 68 -7.67 5.95 6.24
C PHE A 68 -7.73 4.70 5.36
N TYR A 69 -8.93 4.19 5.10
CA TYR A 69 -9.12 3.03 4.25
C TYR A 69 -10.24 3.21 3.24
N TYR A 70 -10.15 2.43 2.17
CA TYR A 70 -11.21 2.16 1.21
C TYR A 70 -11.48 0.66 1.25
N PHE A 71 -12.71 0.27 1.57
CA PHE A 71 -13.15 -1.11 1.58
C PHE A 71 -14.14 -1.34 0.44
N ILE A 72 -13.82 -2.28 -0.45
CA ILE A 72 -14.69 -2.67 -1.56
C ILE A 72 -15.08 -4.13 -1.39
N GLU A 73 -16.38 -4.41 -1.34
CA GLU A 73 -16.87 -5.78 -1.26
C GLU A 73 -16.60 -6.55 -2.56
N SER A 74 -16.43 -7.87 -2.44
CA SER A 74 -16.36 -8.75 -3.59
C SER A 74 -17.58 -8.56 -4.49
N GLU A 75 -17.34 -8.47 -5.79
CA GLU A 75 -18.39 -8.49 -6.82
C GLU A 75 -18.99 -9.90 -7.01
N GLY A 76 -18.39 -10.93 -6.38
CA GLY A 76 -18.90 -12.29 -6.29
C GLY A 76 -19.86 -12.50 -5.11
N ASP A 77 -19.51 -13.38 -4.17
CA ASP A 77 -20.24 -13.58 -2.90
C ASP A 77 -19.39 -13.02 -1.74
N PRO A 78 -19.57 -11.75 -1.33
CA PRO A 78 -18.73 -11.12 -0.31
C PRO A 78 -18.78 -11.79 1.06
N ARG A 79 -19.77 -12.65 1.33
CA ARG A 79 -19.86 -13.42 2.59
C ARG A 79 -18.98 -14.67 2.60
N ARG A 80 -18.47 -15.09 1.43
CA ARG A 80 -17.69 -16.32 1.27
C ARG A 80 -16.33 -16.06 0.63
N ASP A 81 -16.28 -15.08 -0.26
CA ASP A 81 -15.08 -14.73 -0.99
C ASP A 81 -13.99 -14.24 -0.01
N PRO A 82 -12.71 -14.47 -0.33
CA PRO A 82 -11.60 -14.02 0.50
C PRO A 82 -11.64 -12.51 0.79
N LEU A 83 -11.10 -12.13 1.95
CA LEU A 83 -10.79 -10.74 2.28
C LEU A 83 -9.29 -10.51 2.10
N LEU A 84 -8.94 -9.48 1.34
CA LEU A 84 -7.56 -9.09 1.05
C LEU A 84 -7.28 -7.71 1.65
N LEU A 85 -6.32 -7.60 2.56
CA LEU A 85 -5.66 -6.32 2.84
C LEU A 85 -4.64 -6.05 1.74
N TRP A 86 -4.69 -4.89 1.09
CA TRP A 86 -3.68 -4.48 0.11
C TRP A 86 -2.89 -3.26 0.59
N LEU A 87 -1.56 -3.36 0.53
CA LEU A 87 -0.62 -2.30 0.89
C LEU A 87 0.30 -1.99 -0.31
N PRO A 88 0.40 -0.73 -0.75
CA PRO A 88 1.37 -0.36 -1.76
C PRO A 88 2.79 -0.43 -1.17
N GLY A 89 3.81 -0.52 -2.02
CA GLY A 89 5.19 -0.24 -1.61
C GLY A 89 5.52 1.25 -1.75
N GLY A 90 6.76 1.62 -1.40
CA GLY A 90 7.24 3.00 -1.39
C GLY A 90 6.93 3.72 -0.08
N ASP A 91 7.76 4.69 0.28
CA ASP A 91 7.66 5.36 1.57
C ASP A 91 6.47 6.34 1.53
N ARG A 92 5.46 6.09 2.37
CA ARG A 92 4.23 6.91 2.44
C ARG A 92 3.49 7.05 1.10
N CYS A 93 3.64 6.08 0.20
CA CYS A 93 2.81 6.00 -0.99
C CYS A 93 1.38 5.60 -0.64
N THR A 94 0.41 6.29 -1.24
CA THR A 94 -1.02 6.02 -1.03
C THR A 94 -1.46 4.73 -1.70
N VAL A 95 -2.37 4.00 -1.03
CA VAL A 95 -3.01 2.82 -1.59
C VAL A 95 -4.00 3.16 -2.70
N LEU A 96 -4.41 4.43 -2.81
CA LEU A 96 -5.33 4.88 -3.85
C LEU A 96 -4.75 4.63 -5.25
N GLN A 97 -3.42 4.58 -5.40
CA GLN A 97 -2.81 4.15 -6.66
C GLN A 97 -3.22 2.71 -7.03
N ALA A 98 -3.28 1.80 -6.06
CA ALA A 98 -3.68 0.43 -6.29
C ALA A 98 -5.16 0.35 -6.69
N LEU A 99 -6.00 1.16 -6.03
CA LEU A 99 -7.43 1.23 -6.29
C LEU A 99 -7.74 1.82 -7.67
N LEU A 100 -7.13 2.95 -8.06
CA LEU A 100 -7.48 3.69 -9.27
C LEU A 100 -6.60 3.40 -10.49
N LEU A 101 -5.38 2.88 -10.30
CA LEU A 101 -4.41 2.72 -11.40
C LEU A 101 -3.99 1.27 -11.64
N GLN A 102 -4.21 0.37 -10.68
CA GLN A 102 -3.71 -0.99 -10.74
C GLN A 102 -4.88 -2.00 -10.74
N LEU A 103 -5.32 -2.41 -9.56
CA LEU A 103 -6.14 -3.61 -9.34
C LEU A 103 -7.56 -3.34 -8.82
N GLY A 104 -7.92 -2.10 -8.51
CA GLY A 104 -9.29 -1.76 -8.13
C GLY A 104 -10.27 -1.67 -9.32
N PRO A 105 -11.58 -1.50 -9.02
CA PRO A 105 -12.67 -1.53 -10.01
C PRO A 105 -12.91 -0.18 -10.69
N LEU A 106 -12.05 0.81 -10.44
CA LEU A 106 -12.12 2.13 -11.02
C LEU A 106 -10.80 2.46 -11.72
N ARG A 107 -10.89 3.20 -12.83
CA ARG A 107 -9.75 3.81 -13.51
C ARG A 107 -10.10 5.18 -14.02
N PHE A 108 -9.09 6.04 -14.14
CA PHE A 108 -9.26 7.31 -14.83
C PHE A 108 -9.51 7.10 -16.32
N ILE A 109 -10.38 7.94 -16.88
CA ILE A 109 -10.47 8.13 -18.33
C ILE A 109 -9.28 9.01 -18.73
N VAL A 110 -8.42 8.51 -19.60
CA VAL A 110 -7.25 9.26 -20.09
C VAL A 110 -7.72 10.22 -21.18
N GLU A 111 -7.96 11.46 -20.79
CA GLU A 111 -8.38 12.56 -21.67
C GLU A 111 -7.70 13.87 -21.22
N PRO A 112 -7.58 14.88 -22.10
CA PRO A 112 -7.00 16.18 -21.73
C PRO A 112 -7.73 16.81 -20.55
N TYR A 113 -7.00 17.00 -19.45
CA TYR A 113 -7.52 17.59 -18.23
C TYR A 113 -7.21 19.10 -18.13
N ASN A 114 -8.20 19.89 -17.71
CA ASN A 114 -8.03 21.30 -17.38
C ASN A 114 -8.20 21.51 -15.87
N GLU A 115 -7.09 21.86 -15.22
CA GLU A 115 -6.91 22.00 -13.78
C GLU A 115 -7.91 22.93 -13.08
N THR A 116 -8.58 23.81 -13.83
CA THR A 116 -9.38 24.90 -13.26
C THR A 116 -10.89 24.65 -13.18
N THR A 117 -11.44 23.64 -13.84
CA THR A 117 -12.92 23.58 -14.04
C THR A 117 -13.57 22.20 -14.00
N ILE A 118 -12.82 21.10 -14.13
CA ILE A 118 -13.40 19.77 -14.29
C ILE A 118 -12.79 18.84 -13.23
N VAL A 119 -13.55 17.87 -12.73
CA VAL A 119 -13.01 16.78 -11.89
C VAL A 119 -12.58 15.65 -12.83
N PRO A 120 -11.38 15.06 -12.66
CA PRO A 120 -10.95 13.93 -13.49
C PRO A 120 -12.01 12.81 -13.53
N ARG A 121 -12.32 12.31 -14.73
CA ARG A 121 -13.37 11.32 -14.92
C ARG A 121 -12.89 9.91 -14.61
N LEU A 122 -13.80 9.11 -14.08
CA LEU A 122 -13.61 7.73 -13.69
C LEU A 122 -14.53 6.82 -14.53
N GLN A 123 -14.05 5.63 -14.82
CA GLN A 123 -14.81 4.55 -15.43
C GLN A 123 -14.57 3.23 -14.69
N TYR A 124 -15.49 2.29 -14.88
CA TYR A 124 -15.36 0.95 -14.32
C TYR A 124 -14.21 0.17 -14.99
N HIS A 125 -13.45 -0.57 -14.19
CA HIS A 125 -12.33 -1.39 -14.64
C HIS A 125 -12.66 -2.90 -14.52
N PRO A 126 -12.82 -3.61 -15.66
CA PRO A 126 -13.32 -4.99 -15.65
C PRO A 126 -12.31 -6.04 -15.18
N TYR A 127 -11.03 -5.69 -14.98
CA TYR A 127 -10.01 -6.63 -14.51
C TYR A 127 -9.61 -6.37 -13.06
N SER A 128 -10.57 -5.92 -12.25
CA SER A 128 -10.33 -5.70 -10.83
C SER A 128 -10.23 -7.00 -10.05
N TRP A 129 -9.37 -6.99 -9.03
CA TRP A 129 -9.27 -8.06 -8.05
C TRP A 129 -10.50 -8.15 -7.15
N THR A 130 -11.35 -7.11 -7.09
CA THR A 130 -12.66 -7.17 -6.41
C THR A 130 -13.60 -8.20 -7.04
N LYS A 131 -13.28 -8.72 -8.22
CA LYS A 131 -14.01 -9.85 -8.83
C LYS A 131 -13.83 -11.19 -8.13
N ALA A 132 -12.82 -11.32 -7.27
CA ALA A 132 -12.49 -12.58 -6.60
C ALA A 132 -12.25 -12.44 -5.09
N ALA A 133 -12.38 -11.22 -4.54
CA ALA A 133 -12.18 -10.95 -3.12
C ALA A 133 -12.82 -9.62 -2.72
N SER A 134 -13.22 -9.49 -1.46
CA SER A 134 -13.38 -8.17 -0.85
C SER A 134 -11.98 -7.60 -0.59
N VAL A 135 -11.74 -6.34 -0.89
CA VAL A 135 -10.40 -5.73 -0.79
C VAL A 135 -10.44 -4.50 0.12
N LEU A 136 -9.57 -4.53 1.13
CA LEU A 136 -9.30 -3.43 2.05
C LEU A 136 -8.03 -2.72 1.61
N PHE A 137 -8.20 -1.59 0.95
CA PHE A 137 -7.11 -0.71 0.53
C PHE A 137 -6.79 0.23 1.69
N LEU A 138 -5.61 0.08 2.30
CA LEU A 138 -5.22 0.85 3.49
C LEU A 138 -4.12 1.87 3.17
N ASP A 139 -4.39 3.16 3.39
CA ASP A 139 -3.34 4.20 3.38
C ASP A 139 -2.47 4.01 4.63
N SER A 140 -1.37 3.29 4.50
CA SER A 140 -0.38 3.06 5.54
C SER A 140 1.00 3.37 4.99
N PRO A 141 1.89 4.01 5.76
CA PRO A 141 1.76 4.36 7.19
C PRO A 141 1.00 5.67 7.46
N VAL A 142 0.91 6.11 8.73
CA VAL A 142 0.40 7.46 9.08
C VAL A 142 1.09 8.52 8.24
N GLY A 143 0.33 9.37 7.54
CA GLY A 143 0.82 10.38 6.61
C GLY A 143 0.74 9.98 5.13
N ALA A 144 0.62 8.69 4.81
CA ALA A 144 0.31 8.22 3.45
C ALA A 144 -1.11 8.62 3.05
N GLY A 145 -1.30 9.12 1.83
CA GLY A 145 -2.61 9.49 1.31
C GLY A 145 -3.43 10.38 2.26
N PHE A 146 -4.57 9.89 2.74
CA PHE A 146 -5.43 10.61 3.69
C PHE A 146 -5.24 10.23 5.17
N SER A 147 -4.32 9.31 5.47
CA SER A 147 -3.92 8.98 6.84
C SER A 147 -3.11 10.13 7.46
N PHE A 148 -3.30 10.38 8.75
CA PHE A 148 -2.74 11.56 9.41
C PHE A 148 -2.52 11.34 10.89
N SER A 149 -1.72 12.23 11.49
CA SER A 149 -1.59 12.38 12.93
C SER A 149 -1.87 13.83 13.34
N ARG A 150 -2.56 14.02 14.46
CA ARG A 150 -2.84 15.36 15.03
C ARG A 150 -1.62 15.97 15.68
N ASN A 151 -0.67 15.15 16.12
CA ASN A 151 0.59 15.58 16.70
C ASN A 151 1.74 15.27 15.72
N PRO A 152 2.63 16.24 15.43
CA PRO A 152 3.82 16.02 14.58
C PRO A 152 4.66 14.79 14.97
N LYS A 153 4.71 14.43 16.26
CA LYS A 153 5.44 13.24 16.72
C LYS A 153 4.88 11.92 16.18
N GLY A 154 3.59 11.85 15.89
CA GLY A 154 2.96 10.64 15.32
C GLY A 154 3.38 10.34 13.88
N TYR A 155 4.15 11.24 13.25
CA TYR A 155 4.78 10.98 11.95
C TYR A 155 6.18 10.38 12.09
N ASP A 156 6.77 10.27 13.28
CA ASP A 156 8.06 9.58 13.48
C ASP A 156 7.84 8.07 13.56
N ILE A 157 7.91 7.41 12.41
CA ILE A 157 7.55 5.99 12.22
C ILE A 157 8.53 5.28 11.29
N GLY A 158 8.52 3.95 11.31
CA GLY A 158 9.32 3.09 10.44
C GLY A 158 8.54 1.88 9.98
N GLU A 159 9.17 0.99 9.24
CA GLU A 159 8.56 -0.24 8.72
C GLU A 159 7.97 -1.10 9.84
N VAL A 160 8.69 -1.27 10.96
CA VAL A 160 8.23 -2.05 12.12
C VAL A 160 7.06 -1.36 12.82
N SER A 161 7.18 -0.08 13.19
CA SER A 161 6.14 0.61 13.96
C SER A 161 4.86 0.81 13.15
N SER A 162 4.96 1.12 11.86
CA SER A 162 3.82 1.20 10.96
C SER A 162 3.13 -0.15 10.74
N SER A 163 3.89 -1.24 10.63
CA SER A 163 3.32 -2.60 10.58
C SER A 163 2.53 -2.96 11.83
N LEU A 164 2.96 -2.50 13.00
CA LEU A 164 2.21 -2.66 14.26
C LEU A 164 0.95 -1.79 14.29
N GLN A 165 0.98 -0.59 13.70
CA GLN A 165 -0.24 0.22 13.49
C GLN A 165 -1.24 -0.48 12.57
N VAL A 166 -0.79 -1.13 11.49
CA VAL A 166 -1.67 -1.95 10.62
C VAL A 166 -2.30 -3.11 11.41
N LYS A 167 -1.56 -3.72 12.34
CA LYS A 167 -2.11 -4.75 13.23
C LYS A 167 -3.23 -4.19 14.12
N THR A 168 -2.99 -3.04 14.77
CA THR A 168 -4.01 -2.35 15.57
C THR A 168 -5.24 -1.99 14.73
N PHE A 169 -5.01 -1.49 13.51
CA PHE A 169 -6.04 -1.20 12.54
C PHE A 169 -6.92 -2.42 12.27
N LEU A 170 -6.31 -3.57 11.92
CA LEU A 170 -7.05 -4.80 11.62
C LEU A 170 -7.87 -5.28 12.82
N THR A 171 -7.29 -5.28 14.03
CA THR A 171 -8.00 -5.66 15.26
C THR A 171 -9.26 -4.82 15.46
N LYS A 172 -9.15 -3.50 15.32
CA LYS A 172 -10.31 -2.58 15.45
C LYS A 172 -11.30 -2.77 14.31
N TRP A 173 -10.82 -2.81 13.06
CA TRP A 173 -11.67 -2.97 11.87
C TRP A 173 -12.49 -4.26 11.93
N PHE A 174 -11.88 -5.41 12.25
CA PHE A 174 -12.61 -6.68 12.40
C PHE A 174 -13.56 -6.71 13.60
N THR A 175 -13.31 -5.90 14.63
CA THR A 175 -14.25 -5.76 15.76
C THR A 175 -15.53 -5.06 15.32
N GLU A 176 -15.42 -4.08 14.42
CA GLU A 176 -16.56 -3.35 13.85
C GLU A 176 -17.20 -4.11 12.66
N HIS A 177 -16.45 -5.01 12.02
CA HIS A 177 -16.87 -5.80 10.86
C HIS A 177 -16.81 -7.32 11.14
N PRO A 178 -17.52 -7.82 12.18
CA PRO A 178 -17.39 -9.21 12.63
C PRO A 178 -17.85 -10.23 11.57
N ASP A 179 -18.71 -9.83 10.63
CA ASP A 179 -19.18 -10.70 9.54
C ASP A 179 -18.03 -11.19 8.65
N TYR A 180 -16.93 -10.44 8.57
CA TYR A 180 -15.74 -10.80 7.78
C TYR A 180 -14.77 -11.74 8.50
N LEU A 181 -14.99 -12.06 9.78
CA LEU A 181 -14.11 -12.96 10.53
C LEU A 181 -14.10 -14.39 9.98
N ALA A 182 -15.19 -14.81 9.33
CA ALA A 182 -15.28 -16.12 8.70
C ALA A 182 -14.53 -16.19 7.36
N ASN A 183 -14.36 -15.06 6.66
CA ASN A 183 -13.77 -15.02 5.34
C ASN A 183 -12.28 -15.44 5.39
N PRO A 184 -11.78 -16.21 4.41
CA PRO A 184 -10.34 -16.43 4.25
C PRO A 184 -9.60 -15.10 4.14
N PHE A 185 -8.72 -14.80 5.08
CA PHE A 185 -8.01 -13.52 5.10
C PHE A 185 -6.59 -13.65 4.55
N TYR A 186 -6.20 -12.70 3.70
CA TYR A 186 -4.87 -12.59 3.12
C TYR A 186 -4.33 -11.17 3.25
N VAL A 187 -3.01 -11.06 3.39
CA VAL A 187 -2.29 -9.78 3.30
C VAL A 187 -1.58 -9.70 1.95
N GLY A 188 -1.66 -8.59 1.26
CA GLY A 188 -1.09 -8.40 -0.06
C GLY A 188 -0.33 -7.09 -0.18
N GLY A 189 0.64 -7.06 -1.10
CA GLY A 189 1.27 -5.82 -1.50
C GLY A 189 2.26 -6.02 -2.65
N SER A 190 2.91 -4.93 -3.06
CA SER A 190 3.93 -4.97 -4.11
C SER A 190 5.14 -4.08 -3.79
N SER A 191 6.25 -4.30 -4.49
CA SER A 191 7.47 -3.49 -4.35
C SER A 191 8.05 -3.56 -2.93
N HIS A 192 8.31 -2.43 -2.27
CA HIS A 192 8.81 -2.36 -0.88
C HIS A 192 7.95 -3.14 0.13
N ALA A 193 6.67 -3.38 -0.19
CA ALA A 193 5.79 -4.22 0.61
C ALA A 193 6.29 -5.67 0.76
N GLY A 194 7.22 -6.13 -0.09
CA GLY A 194 7.96 -7.38 0.10
C GLY A 194 8.71 -7.48 1.44
N LYS A 195 9.01 -6.35 2.09
CA LYS A 195 9.59 -6.33 3.43
C LYS A 195 8.55 -6.50 4.54
N PHE A 196 7.54 -5.64 4.54
CA PHE A 196 6.60 -5.54 5.66
C PHE A 196 5.36 -6.44 5.55
N VAL A 197 4.90 -6.85 4.36
CA VAL A 197 3.77 -7.80 4.23
C VAL A 197 4.02 -9.13 4.95
N PRO A 198 5.15 -9.84 4.74
CA PRO A 198 5.42 -11.08 5.47
C PRO A 198 5.61 -10.83 6.98
N PHE A 199 6.12 -9.66 7.37
CA PHE A 199 6.24 -9.27 8.78
C PHE A 199 4.86 -9.07 9.44
N ILE A 200 3.96 -8.32 8.80
CA ILE A 200 2.58 -8.11 9.25
C ILE A 200 1.84 -9.46 9.36
N ALA A 201 1.95 -10.30 8.33
CA ALA A 201 1.33 -11.63 8.34
C ALA A 201 1.86 -12.49 9.51
N GLN A 202 3.16 -12.41 9.81
CA GLN A 202 3.72 -13.06 11.00
C GLN A 202 3.15 -12.50 12.30
N LYS A 203 3.03 -11.17 12.43
CA LYS A 203 2.45 -10.56 13.65
C LYS A 203 1.00 -10.95 13.87
N ILE A 204 0.22 -11.10 12.81
CA ILE A 204 -1.15 -11.62 12.90
C ILE A 204 -1.13 -13.10 13.32
N SER A 205 -0.23 -13.92 12.76
CA SER A 205 -0.08 -15.33 13.18
C SER A 205 0.32 -15.46 14.65
N GLU A 206 1.19 -14.59 15.17
CA GLU A 206 1.60 -14.57 16.58
C GLU A 206 0.41 -14.22 17.49
N ASP A 207 -0.42 -13.25 17.09
CA ASP A 207 -1.64 -12.88 17.83
C ASP A 207 -2.67 -14.04 17.87
N ILE A 208 -2.82 -14.79 16.76
CA ILE A 208 -3.67 -15.99 16.70
C ILE A 208 -3.16 -17.07 17.68
N GLU A 209 -1.86 -17.33 17.70
CA GLU A 209 -1.24 -18.31 18.62
C GLU A 209 -1.36 -17.89 20.09
N ALA A 210 -1.31 -16.59 20.36
CA ALA A 210 -1.53 -16.03 21.69
C ALA A 210 -3.00 -16.01 22.12
N GLY A 211 -3.95 -16.40 21.26
CA GLY A 211 -5.38 -16.38 21.56
C GLY A 211 -5.98 -14.97 21.64
N MET A 212 -5.41 -14.02 20.91
CA MET A 212 -5.92 -12.65 20.84
C MET A 212 -7.27 -12.59 20.10
N THR A 213 -8.10 -11.60 20.46
CA THR A 213 -9.43 -11.40 19.88
C THR A 213 -9.55 -10.03 19.20
N PRO A 214 -10.30 -9.91 18.09
CA PRO A 214 -10.96 -11.01 17.38
C PRO A 214 -9.95 -11.88 16.63
N THR A 215 -10.23 -13.19 16.54
CA THR A 215 -9.33 -14.13 15.85
C THR A 215 -9.61 -14.08 14.35
N VAL A 216 -8.63 -13.63 13.57
CA VAL A 216 -8.72 -13.52 12.11
C VAL A 216 -8.43 -14.86 11.44
N ASN A 217 -9.19 -15.20 10.39
CA ASN A 217 -9.02 -16.42 9.60
C ASN A 217 -7.88 -16.30 8.56
N LEU A 218 -6.66 -15.98 9.03
CA LEU A 218 -5.48 -15.82 8.18
C LEU A 218 -5.15 -17.11 7.42
N LYS A 219 -5.02 -17.03 6.09
CA LYS A 219 -4.65 -18.15 5.20
C LYS A 219 -3.29 -18.00 4.54
N GLY A 220 -2.80 -16.77 4.41
CA GLY A 220 -1.56 -16.54 3.71
C GLY A 220 -1.35 -15.08 3.34
N TYR A 221 -0.43 -14.87 2.40
CA TYR A 221 -0.15 -13.56 1.84
C TYR A 221 0.38 -13.67 0.41
N LEU A 222 0.37 -12.55 -0.30
CA LEU A 222 0.93 -12.45 -1.64
C LEU A 222 1.75 -11.18 -1.83
N VAL A 223 2.84 -11.29 -2.58
CA VAL A 223 3.72 -10.16 -2.87
C VAL A 223 4.10 -10.10 -4.35
N GLY A 224 3.90 -8.93 -4.96
CA GLY A 224 4.20 -8.65 -6.36
C GLY A 224 5.47 -7.83 -6.54
N ASN A 225 6.39 -8.28 -7.39
CA ASN A 225 7.69 -7.65 -7.62
C ASN A 225 8.36 -7.24 -6.28
N PRO A 226 8.55 -8.17 -5.32
CA PRO A 226 8.91 -7.79 -3.95
C PRO A 226 10.38 -7.43 -3.79
N ALA A 227 10.64 -6.27 -3.19
CA ALA A 227 11.94 -5.99 -2.56
C ALA A 227 11.95 -6.64 -1.18
N THR A 228 12.96 -7.46 -0.89
CA THR A 228 13.06 -8.20 0.38
C THR A 228 14.25 -7.77 1.24
N GLY A 229 15.13 -6.92 0.71
CA GLY A 229 16.36 -6.49 1.39
C GLY A 229 17.51 -7.50 1.37
N GLU A 230 17.33 -8.66 0.71
CA GLU A 230 18.34 -9.72 0.66
C GLU A 230 19.40 -9.52 -0.44
N ASP A 231 19.08 -8.71 -1.45
CA ASP A 231 19.86 -8.61 -2.69
C ASP A 231 20.32 -7.17 -2.97
N ASN A 232 21.51 -7.03 -3.56
CA ASN A 232 21.95 -5.77 -4.15
C ASN A 232 21.25 -5.57 -5.50
N SER A 233 20.66 -4.40 -5.75
CA SER A 233 19.89 -4.14 -6.99
C SER A 233 20.73 -4.42 -8.25
N TYR A 234 22.00 -4.03 -8.25
CA TYR A 234 22.90 -4.24 -9.39
C TYR A 234 23.16 -5.71 -9.70
N GLU A 235 23.22 -6.58 -8.70
CA GLU A 235 23.53 -8.01 -8.88
C GLU A 235 22.56 -8.68 -9.86
N TRP A 236 21.30 -8.25 -9.85
CA TRP A 236 20.26 -8.80 -10.71
C TRP A 236 19.89 -7.87 -11.86
N GLN A 237 20.09 -6.55 -11.73
CA GLN A 237 19.86 -5.60 -12.82
C GLN A 237 20.89 -5.74 -13.93
N VAL A 238 22.18 -5.98 -13.61
CA VAL A 238 23.25 -6.16 -14.62
C VAL A 238 22.94 -7.31 -15.60
N PRO A 239 22.73 -8.56 -15.15
CA PRO A 239 22.38 -9.65 -16.07
C PRO A 239 21.01 -9.47 -16.73
N TYR A 240 20.06 -8.82 -16.06
CA TYR A 240 18.74 -8.55 -16.64
C TYR A 240 18.82 -7.56 -17.82
N LEU A 241 19.49 -6.42 -17.64
CA LEU A 241 19.66 -5.42 -18.70
C LEU A 241 20.53 -5.93 -19.85
N HIS A 242 21.47 -6.83 -19.58
CA HIS A 242 22.20 -7.55 -20.62
C HIS A 242 21.25 -8.43 -21.44
N GLY A 243 20.38 -9.21 -20.77
CA GLY A 243 19.38 -10.05 -21.43
C GLY A 243 18.35 -9.28 -22.27
N PHE A 244 18.10 -8.00 -21.94
CA PHE A 244 17.25 -7.09 -22.71
C PHE A 244 18.01 -6.21 -23.72
N ALA A 245 19.30 -6.46 -23.92
CA ALA A 245 20.18 -5.72 -24.84
C ALA A 245 20.27 -4.21 -24.57
N VAL A 246 20.07 -3.80 -23.30
CA VAL A 246 20.29 -2.41 -22.87
C VAL A 246 21.77 -2.14 -22.66
N ILE A 247 22.50 -3.12 -22.14
CA ILE A 247 23.97 -3.08 -22.02
C ILE A 247 24.62 -4.08 -22.96
N SER A 248 25.82 -3.77 -23.45
CA SER A 248 26.55 -4.64 -24.39
C SER A 248 27.30 -5.77 -23.68
N ASP A 249 27.66 -6.82 -24.43
CA ASP A 249 28.50 -7.93 -23.93
C ASP A 249 29.79 -7.41 -23.27
N GLN A 250 30.46 -6.43 -23.88
CA GLN A 250 31.71 -5.88 -23.35
C GLN A 250 31.51 -5.19 -22.00
N LEU A 251 30.42 -4.43 -21.84
CA LEU A 251 30.13 -3.78 -20.57
C LEU A 251 29.73 -4.80 -19.51
N TYR A 252 28.90 -5.79 -19.87
CA TYR A 252 28.53 -6.88 -18.98
C TYR A 252 29.77 -7.65 -18.48
N GLU A 253 30.62 -8.12 -19.38
CA GLU A 253 31.85 -8.85 -19.03
C GLU A 253 32.79 -8.01 -18.17
N SER A 254 32.96 -6.72 -18.50
CA SER A 254 33.79 -5.78 -17.71
C SER A 254 33.26 -5.59 -16.29
N ILE A 255 31.93 -5.42 -16.12
CA ILE A 255 31.30 -5.34 -14.79
C ILE A 255 31.54 -6.62 -14.01
N MET A 256 31.31 -7.79 -14.62
CA MET A 256 31.48 -9.09 -13.94
C MET A 256 32.93 -9.32 -13.50
N GLU A 257 33.91 -8.88 -14.30
CA GLU A 257 35.34 -9.00 -13.98
C GLU A 257 35.79 -7.99 -12.91
N ASN A 258 35.42 -6.73 -13.05
CA ASN A 258 35.95 -5.62 -12.25
C ASN A 258 35.22 -5.45 -10.91
N CYS A 259 33.91 -5.71 -10.85
CA CYS A 259 33.10 -5.44 -9.67
C CYS A 259 33.09 -6.59 -8.67
N GLN A 260 33.10 -7.85 -9.12
CA GLN A 260 33.17 -9.03 -8.25
C GLN A 260 32.15 -9.03 -7.08
N GLY A 261 30.97 -8.42 -7.28
CA GLY A 261 29.93 -8.27 -6.26
C GLY A 261 29.96 -6.97 -5.44
N ASP A 262 31.00 -6.13 -5.57
CA ASP A 262 31.09 -4.82 -4.92
C ASP A 262 30.42 -3.73 -5.78
N TYR A 263 29.09 -3.73 -5.84
CA TYR A 263 28.34 -2.79 -6.68
C TYR A 263 27.92 -1.49 -5.97
N THR A 264 27.86 -1.47 -4.65
CA THR A 264 27.28 -0.32 -3.92
C THR A 264 28.28 0.81 -3.70
N ASN A 265 29.53 0.48 -3.37
CA ASN A 265 30.60 1.45 -3.12
C ASN A 265 31.92 0.90 -3.65
N PRO A 266 32.04 0.74 -4.98
CA PRO A 266 33.18 0.09 -5.58
C PRO A 266 34.48 0.83 -5.26
N THR A 267 35.38 0.14 -4.58
CA THR A 267 36.75 0.66 -4.37
C THR A 267 37.61 0.55 -5.64
N ASN A 268 37.23 -0.34 -6.55
CA ASN A 268 37.87 -0.51 -7.86
C ASN A 268 37.41 0.58 -8.84
N ALA A 269 38.35 1.42 -9.29
CA ALA A 269 38.08 2.51 -10.22
C ALA A 269 37.54 2.05 -11.60
N LEU A 270 37.87 0.83 -12.03
CA LEU A 270 37.30 0.26 -13.26
C LEU A 270 35.82 -0.11 -13.06
N CYS A 271 35.50 -0.76 -11.93
CA CYS A 271 34.12 -1.06 -11.58
C CYS A 271 33.28 0.22 -11.45
N ALA A 272 33.79 1.25 -10.77
CA ALA A 272 33.10 2.53 -10.63
C ALA A 272 32.76 3.15 -12.00
N ARG A 273 33.67 3.09 -12.97
CA ARG A 273 33.45 3.57 -14.33
C ARG A 273 32.42 2.71 -15.09
N ASP A 274 32.51 1.40 -14.94
CA ASP A 274 31.59 0.48 -15.60
C ASP A 274 30.16 0.66 -15.06
N LEU A 275 30.01 0.88 -13.76
CA LEU A 275 28.72 1.19 -13.12
C LEU A 275 28.20 2.57 -13.50
N GLU A 276 29.06 3.59 -13.63
CA GLU A 276 28.64 4.89 -14.18
C GLU A 276 28.08 4.74 -15.60
N ARG A 277 28.73 3.91 -16.44
CA ARG A 277 28.23 3.63 -17.79
C ARG A 277 26.93 2.84 -17.78
N PHE A 278 26.81 1.88 -16.87
CA PHE A 278 25.58 1.13 -16.64
C PHE A 278 24.43 2.06 -16.25
N ASP A 279 24.64 2.98 -15.30
CA ASP A 279 23.64 3.91 -14.81
C ASP A 279 23.17 4.88 -15.89
N ASP A 280 24.08 5.37 -16.75
CA ASP A 280 23.71 6.19 -17.91
C ASP A 280 22.75 5.43 -18.84
N LEU A 281 23.06 4.17 -19.17
CA LEU A 281 22.22 3.33 -20.04
C LEU A 281 20.89 2.94 -19.38
N TYR A 282 20.93 2.55 -18.10
CA TYR A 282 19.74 2.30 -17.30
C TYR A 282 18.85 3.55 -17.25
N GLY A 283 19.45 4.74 -17.13
CA GLY A 283 18.75 6.02 -17.18
C GLY A 283 18.08 6.34 -18.52
N GLN A 284 18.33 5.60 -19.61
CA GLN A 284 17.68 5.84 -20.91
C GLN A 284 16.35 5.08 -21.09
N ILE A 285 15.99 4.18 -20.17
CA ILE A 285 14.81 3.32 -20.29
C ILE A 285 13.74 3.66 -19.23
N GLU A 286 12.52 3.16 -19.42
CA GLU A 286 11.48 3.17 -18.38
C GLU A 286 11.69 2.01 -17.41
N HIS A 287 12.04 2.31 -16.16
CA HIS A 287 12.43 1.28 -15.18
C HIS A 287 11.26 0.42 -14.73
N ALA A 288 10.08 1.01 -14.59
CA ALA A 288 8.89 0.26 -14.16
C ALA A 288 8.39 -0.69 -15.25
N HIS A 289 8.76 -0.47 -16.52
CA HIS A 289 8.50 -1.40 -17.61
C HIS A 289 9.46 -1.13 -18.79
N ILE A 290 10.49 -1.97 -18.95
CA ILE A 290 11.63 -1.74 -19.86
C ILE A 290 11.28 -1.44 -21.33
N LEU A 291 10.15 -1.96 -21.84
CA LEU A 291 9.70 -1.70 -23.22
C LEU A 291 8.84 -0.44 -23.41
N TYR A 292 8.46 0.24 -22.33
CA TYR A 292 7.62 1.43 -22.43
C TYR A 292 8.48 2.67 -22.70
N LYS A 293 7.83 3.70 -23.24
CA LYS A 293 8.46 5.00 -23.42
C LYS A 293 8.85 5.55 -22.06
N LYS A 294 10.12 5.95 -21.92
CA LYS A 294 10.57 6.72 -20.78
C LYS A 294 9.82 8.05 -20.74
N CYS A 295 9.14 8.28 -19.63
CA CYS A 295 8.41 9.52 -19.39
C CYS A 295 9.19 10.34 -18.39
N ASP A 296 9.88 11.37 -18.86
CA ASP A 296 10.65 12.23 -17.96
C ASP A 296 9.71 12.87 -16.94
N TYR A 297 9.96 12.57 -15.65
CA TYR A 297 9.43 13.35 -14.55
C TYR A 297 10.06 14.73 -14.66
N VAL A 298 9.35 15.72 -15.19
CA VAL A 298 9.81 17.11 -15.17
C VAL A 298 9.57 17.58 -13.74
N PRO A 299 10.59 17.77 -12.89
CA PRO A 299 10.38 18.38 -11.59
C PRO A 299 9.82 19.78 -11.81
N PRO A 300 9.02 20.35 -10.89
CA PRO A 300 8.65 21.75 -11.00
C PRO A 300 9.93 22.59 -11.14
N GLY A 301 10.09 23.23 -12.29
CA GLY A 301 11.13 24.24 -12.48
C GLY A 301 10.93 25.37 -11.47
N PRO A 302 11.98 26.13 -11.11
CA PRO A 302 11.81 27.30 -10.26
C PRO A 302 10.75 28.20 -10.88
N ILE A 303 9.69 28.46 -10.11
CA ILE A 303 8.61 29.36 -10.50
C ILE A 303 9.27 30.73 -10.79
N ASP A 304 9.22 31.17 -12.04
CA ASP A 304 9.67 32.50 -12.43
C ASP A 304 8.72 33.53 -11.78
N PRO A 305 9.19 34.35 -10.81
CA PRO A 305 8.36 35.31 -10.10
C PRO A 305 7.79 36.41 -11.01
N THR A 306 8.20 36.49 -12.28
CA THR A 306 7.67 37.45 -13.25
C THR A 306 6.40 36.98 -13.96
N THR A 307 6.01 35.71 -13.80
CA THR A 307 4.77 35.14 -14.40
C THR A 307 3.54 35.26 -13.50
N GLU A 308 3.62 36.04 -12.41
CA GLU A 308 2.42 36.56 -11.74
C GLU A 308 1.72 37.58 -12.65
N ARG A 309 1.00 37.10 -13.67
CA ARG A 309 -0.08 37.89 -14.24
C ARG A 309 -1.11 38.07 -13.13
N LYS A 310 -1.19 39.30 -12.62
CA LYS A 310 -2.24 39.84 -11.75
C LYS A 310 -3.63 39.36 -12.19
N ILE A 311 -4.04 38.21 -11.68
CA ILE A 311 -5.43 37.77 -11.61
C ILE A 311 -5.80 37.92 -10.14
N LEU A 312 -6.98 38.49 -9.89
CA LEU A 312 -7.41 38.95 -8.57
C LEU A 312 -7.12 37.92 -7.47
N LYS A 313 -6.50 38.41 -6.39
CA LYS A 313 -6.42 37.73 -5.10
C LYS A 313 -7.83 37.46 -4.56
N GLU A 314 -8.44 36.38 -5.01
CA GLU A 314 -9.24 35.55 -4.11
C GLU A 314 -8.28 34.56 -3.45
N GLU A 315 -8.54 34.17 -2.20
CA GLU A 315 -7.69 33.32 -1.37
C GLU A 315 -7.61 31.87 -1.88
N THR A 316 -7.14 31.66 -3.12
CA THR A 316 -6.83 30.32 -3.63
C THR A 316 -5.58 29.81 -2.93
N ARG A 317 -5.76 28.84 -2.02
CA ARG A 317 -4.68 28.04 -1.43
C ARG A 317 -3.80 27.48 -2.54
N VAL A 318 -2.55 27.93 -2.61
CA VAL A 318 -1.53 27.33 -3.50
C VAL A 318 -1.04 26.03 -2.85
N LEU A 319 -1.29 24.90 -3.50
CA LEU A 319 -0.81 23.59 -3.07
C LEU A 319 0.69 23.47 -3.37
N LYS A 320 1.46 22.81 -2.49
CA LYS A 320 2.93 22.84 -2.53
C LYS A 320 3.52 21.88 -3.55
N HIS A 321 2.84 20.76 -3.80
CA HIS A 321 3.35 19.62 -4.56
C HIS A 321 2.58 19.40 -5.86
N GLN A 322 2.16 20.47 -6.52
CA GLN A 322 1.46 20.35 -7.80
C GLN A 322 2.34 19.61 -8.82
N PRO A 323 1.87 18.48 -9.38
CA PRO A 323 2.64 17.72 -10.36
C PRO A 323 2.67 18.48 -11.69
N THR A 324 3.79 18.37 -12.40
CA THR A 324 3.85 18.82 -13.79
C THR A 324 2.97 17.93 -14.66
N CYS A 325 2.27 18.52 -15.63
CA CYS A 325 1.42 17.77 -16.55
C CYS A 325 2.28 16.88 -17.46
N PRO A 326 2.23 15.54 -17.32
CA PRO A 326 2.99 14.66 -18.18
C PRO A 326 2.27 14.47 -19.53
N PRO A 327 2.95 13.96 -20.56
CA PRO A 327 2.29 13.54 -21.79
C PRO A 327 1.16 12.54 -21.50
N MET A 328 0.04 12.62 -22.22
CA MET A 328 -1.12 11.73 -21.97
C MET A 328 -0.84 10.26 -22.26
N ASP A 329 0.12 9.96 -23.13
CA ASP A 329 0.58 8.60 -23.42
C ASP A 329 1.50 8.02 -22.33
N CYS A 330 1.85 8.83 -21.32
CA CYS A 330 2.65 8.41 -20.19
C CYS A 330 1.82 7.80 -19.07
N GLN A 331 2.35 6.75 -18.46
CA GLN A 331 1.66 6.07 -17.38
C GLN A 331 1.54 6.92 -16.10
N SER A 332 2.44 7.89 -15.94
CA SER A 332 2.37 8.91 -14.89
C SER A 332 1.17 9.86 -15.02
N TYR A 333 0.50 9.93 -16.18
CA TYR A 333 -0.71 10.74 -16.35
C TYR A 333 -1.83 10.34 -15.41
N GLY A 334 -1.98 9.05 -15.12
CA GLY A 334 -2.93 8.57 -14.11
C GLY A 334 -2.62 9.11 -12.71
N GLY A 335 -1.34 9.24 -12.36
CA GLY A 335 -0.91 9.86 -11.10
C GLY A 335 -1.20 11.36 -11.06
N TYR A 336 -0.99 12.06 -12.18
CA TYR A 336 -1.38 13.46 -12.36
C TYR A 336 -2.89 13.66 -12.14
N LEU A 337 -3.73 12.84 -12.79
CA LEU A 337 -5.19 12.89 -12.58
C LEU A 337 -5.58 12.56 -11.13
N SER A 338 -4.92 11.57 -10.51
CA SER A 338 -5.14 11.21 -9.10
C SER A 338 -4.93 12.41 -8.17
N TYR A 339 -3.89 13.21 -8.39
CA TYR A 339 -3.61 14.39 -7.58
C TYR A 339 -4.76 15.39 -7.58
N TYR A 340 -5.27 15.76 -8.75
CA TYR A 340 -6.37 16.72 -8.85
C TYR A 340 -7.70 16.14 -8.38
N TRP A 341 -7.95 14.85 -8.65
CA TRP A 341 -9.15 14.17 -8.17
C TRP A 341 -9.18 14.14 -6.64
N SER A 342 -8.09 13.72 -6.00
CA SER A 342 -7.99 13.59 -4.54
C SER A 342 -7.96 14.93 -3.81
N ASN A 343 -7.42 15.99 -4.42
CA ASN A 343 -7.42 17.33 -3.84
C ASN A 343 -8.70 18.13 -4.12
N ASN A 344 -9.63 17.61 -4.93
CA ASN A 344 -10.91 18.25 -5.16
C ASN A 344 -11.80 18.19 -3.90
N ASN A 345 -12.41 19.32 -3.51
CA ASN A 345 -13.26 19.39 -2.32
C ASN A 345 -14.45 18.43 -2.37
N ASN A 346 -15.12 18.29 -3.52
CA ASN A 346 -16.26 17.39 -3.64
C ASN A 346 -15.83 15.93 -3.50
N THR A 347 -14.67 15.57 -4.03
CA THR A 347 -14.09 14.23 -3.84
C THR A 347 -13.83 13.97 -2.36
N ARG A 348 -13.18 14.91 -1.67
CA ARG A 348 -12.85 14.79 -0.25
C ARG A 348 -14.10 14.71 0.63
N GLU A 349 -15.13 15.50 0.32
CA GLU A 349 -16.41 15.42 1.01
C GLU A 349 -17.12 14.09 0.73
N SER A 350 -17.11 13.61 -0.52
CA SER A 350 -17.70 12.31 -0.89
C SER A 350 -17.02 11.16 -0.17
N LEU A 351 -15.68 11.17 -0.06
CA LEU A 351 -14.90 10.15 0.63
C LEU A 351 -14.96 10.23 2.17
N GLY A 352 -15.65 11.23 2.73
CA GLY A 352 -15.72 11.43 4.19
C GLY A 352 -14.39 11.88 4.82
N ILE A 353 -13.53 12.57 4.06
CA ILE A 353 -12.24 13.04 4.57
C ILE A 353 -12.44 14.09 5.67
N LYS A 354 -11.85 13.86 6.84
CA LYS A 354 -11.96 14.76 8.00
C LYS A 354 -11.42 16.15 7.65
N LYS A 355 -12.23 17.21 7.85
CA LYS A 355 -11.79 18.58 7.55
C LYS A 355 -10.59 18.95 8.44
N GLY A 356 -9.51 19.43 7.83
CA GLY A 356 -8.28 19.79 8.52
C GLY A 356 -7.35 18.63 8.88
N SER A 357 -7.64 17.39 8.47
CA SER A 357 -6.75 16.24 8.75
C SER A 357 -5.52 16.17 7.85
N LYS A 358 -5.67 16.51 6.57
CA LYS A 358 -4.60 16.53 5.55
C LYS A 358 -4.80 17.74 4.65
N ASP A 359 -3.86 18.67 4.60
CA ASP A 359 -4.03 19.88 3.78
C ASP A 359 -3.95 19.59 2.28
N GLU A 360 -2.94 18.83 1.87
CA GLU A 360 -2.68 18.44 0.49
C GLU A 360 -2.50 16.93 0.43
N TRP A 361 -3.19 16.28 -0.51
CA TRP A 361 -2.96 14.89 -0.84
C TRP A 361 -1.85 14.80 -1.90
N VAL A 362 -0.91 13.88 -1.71
CA VAL A 362 0.16 13.58 -2.66
C VAL A 362 0.24 12.07 -2.87
N LEU A 363 0.80 11.66 -4.00
CA LEU A 363 0.90 10.23 -4.35
C LEU A 363 1.83 9.48 -3.39
N CYS A 364 3.03 10.01 -3.16
CA CYS A 364 4.01 9.53 -2.19
C CYS A 364 4.65 10.73 -1.50
N ASP A 365 4.88 10.63 -0.20
CA ASP A 365 5.34 11.71 0.66
C ASP A 365 6.72 11.35 1.25
N GLU A 366 7.69 11.10 0.37
CA GLU A 366 8.97 10.46 0.70
C GLU A 366 10.00 11.41 1.34
N ASN A 367 9.93 12.71 1.04
CA ASN A 367 11.01 13.66 1.37
C ASN A 367 10.69 14.62 2.53
N ASP A 368 9.41 14.79 2.87
CA ASP A 368 9.01 15.79 3.85
C ASP A 368 8.93 15.25 5.29
N MET A 369 8.96 13.92 5.46
CA MET A 369 8.76 13.27 6.77
C MET A 369 9.76 12.13 7.02
N PRO A 370 10.27 11.99 8.26
CA PRO A 370 11.13 10.88 8.61
C PRO A 370 10.40 9.55 8.44
N TYR A 371 11.12 8.56 7.89
CA TYR A 371 10.69 7.18 7.82
C TYR A 371 11.90 6.27 8.05
N ALA A 372 11.83 5.38 9.04
CA ALA A 372 12.92 4.45 9.33
C ALA A 372 12.75 3.14 8.55
N SER A 373 13.72 2.81 7.70
CA SER A 373 13.85 1.49 7.07
C SER A 373 14.49 0.49 8.05
N ASP A 374 13.71 0.06 9.04
CA ASP A 374 14.15 -0.77 10.18
C ASP A 374 13.87 -2.28 9.99
N ILE A 375 13.37 -2.71 8.82
CA ILE A 375 13.39 -4.10 8.37
C ILE A 375 14.55 -4.28 7.37
N GLU A 376 15.66 -4.81 7.87
CA GLU A 376 16.86 -5.09 7.05
C GLU A 376 16.56 -6.07 5.92
N GLY A 377 15.97 -7.23 6.25
CA GLY A 377 15.59 -8.28 5.30
C GLY A 377 14.36 -9.07 5.77
N SER A 378 13.57 -9.57 4.80
CA SER A 378 12.30 -10.25 5.08
C SER A 378 12.30 -11.77 4.89
N LEU A 379 13.41 -12.37 4.45
CA LEU A 379 13.49 -13.82 4.20
C LEU A 379 13.15 -14.65 5.44
N LYS A 380 13.54 -14.17 6.63
CA LYS A 380 13.21 -14.82 7.91
C LYS A 380 11.70 -14.92 8.15
N TYR A 381 10.94 -13.89 7.77
CA TYR A 381 9.48 -13.87 7.91
C TYR A 381 8.82 -14.82 6.89
N HIS A 382 9.33 -14.86 5.66
CA HIS A 382 8.90 -15.86 4.68
C HIS A 382 9.10 -17.30 5.17
N ARG A 383 10.27 -17.60 5.76
CA ARG A 383 10.56 -18.92 6.34
C ARG A 383 9.62 -19.28 7.48
N ASN A 384 9.38 -18.34 8.40
CA ASN A 384 8.51 -18.57 9.55
C ASN A 384 7.08 -18.88 9.12
N MET A 385 6.54 -18.10 8.18
CA MET A 385 5.15 -18.25 7.73
C MET A 385 4.94 -19.54 6.94
N THR A 386 5.79 -19.84 5.98
CA THR A 386 5.69 -21.08 5.18
C THR A 386 5.94 -22.33 6.02
N SER A 387 6.79 -22.28 7.06
CA SER A 387 6.98 -23.39 8.01
C SER A 387 5.75 -23.68 8.86
N LYS A 388 4.88 -22.67 9.08
CA LYS A 388 3.56 -22.83 9.74
C LYS A 388 2.47 -23.31 8.78
N GLY A 389 2.78 -23.48 7.49
CA GLY A 389 1.85 -23.98 6.47
C GLY A 389 0.99 -22.89 5.80
N TYR A 390 1.23 -21.61 6.08
CA TYR A 390 0.55 -20.52 5.38
C TYR A 390 0.90 -20.52 3.89
N ARG A 391 -0.09 -20.18 3.06
CA ARG A 391 0.07 -20.16 1.61
C ARG A 391 0.68 -18.84 1.14
N VAL A 392 1.65 -18.90 0.24
CA VAL A 392 2.37 -17.72 -0.24
C VAL A 392 2.41 -17.70 -1.76
N LEU A 393 2.00 -16.57 -2.35
CA LEU A 393 2.26 -16.25 -3.75
C LEU A 393 3.33 -15.17 -3.84
N VAL A 394 4.40 -15.47 -4.54
CA VAL A 394 5.37 -14.49 -5.01
C VAL A 394 5.18 -14.40 -6.51
N TYR A 395 5.00 -13.19 -7.04
CA TYR A 395 4.93 -13.03 -8.49
C TYR A 395 5.74 -11.83 -8.95
N SER A 396 6.26 -11.89 -10.18
CA SER A 396 7.02 -10.77 -10.77
C SER A 396 6.61 -10.54 -12.23
N GLY A 397 6.39 -9.29 -12.60
CA GLY A 397 6.40 -8.89 -14.00
C GLY A 397 7.79 -9.10 -14.61
N ASP A 398 7.87 -9.79 -15.75
CA ASP A 398 9.15 -10.10 -16.40
C ASP A 398 9.77 -8.93 -17.17
N HIS A 399 9.12 -7.75 -17.18
CA HIS A 399 9.59 -6.50 -17.77
C HIS A 399 9.93 -5.42 -16.72
N ASP A 400 9.87 -5.74 -15.43
CA ASP A 400 10.28 -4.84 -14.36
C ASP A 400 11.80 -4.77 -14.24
N ALA A 401 12.37 -3.59 -14.49
CA ALA A 401 13.81 -3.35 -14.34
C ALA A 401 14.18 -2.80 -12.96
N ASN A 402 13.21 -2.30 -12.16
CA ASN A 402 13.45 -1.88 -10.78
C ASN A 402 13.73 -3.09 -9.89
N ILE A 403 12.89 -4.12 -10.01
CA ILE A 403 13.02 -5.37 -9.27
C ILE A 403 12.93 -6.55 -10.25
N PRO A 404 14.04 -6.84 -10.96
CA PRO A 404 14.07 -7.94 -11.92
C PRO A 404 13.64 -9.26 -11.28
N PHE A 405 12.85 -10.05 -12.01
CA PHE A 405 12.39 -11.36 -11.55
C PHE A 405 13.55 -12.31 -11.19
N LEU A 406 14.75 -12.08 -11.72
CA LEU A 406 15.97 -12.83 -11.40
C LEU A 406 16.30 -12.74 -9.90
N GLY A 407 16.24 -11.55 -9.30
CA GLY A 407 16.46 -11.37 -7.87
C GLY A 407 15.35 -12.04 -7.06
N THR A 408 14.09 -11.88 -7.48
CA THR A 408 12.97 -12.57 -6.84
C THR A 408 13.15 -14.09 -6.84
N GLN A 409 13.55 -14.65 -7.98
CA GLN A 409 13.79 -16.08 -8.14
C GLN A 409 14.99 -16.54 -7.29
N SER A 410 16.02 -15.71 -7.15
CA SER A 410 17.21 -16.00 -6.35
C SER A 410 16.86 -16.18 -4.87
N TRP A 411 16.22 -15.19 -4.23
CA TRP A 411 15.86 -15.31 -2.82
C TRP A 411 14.80 -16.37 -2.57
N VAL A 412 13.84 -16.58 -3.49
CA VAL A 412 12.88 -17.69 -3.38
C VAL A 412 13.62 -19.03 -3.37
N ARG A 413 14.63 -19.20 -4.22
CA ARG A 413 15.47 -20.40 -4.25
C ARG A 413 16.31 -20.56 -2.99
N SER A 414 16.75 -19.46 -2.37
CA SER A 414 17.55 -19.49 -1.13
C SER A 414 16.76 -19.98 0.10
N LEU A 415 15.44 -20.08 0.01
CA LEU A 415 14.61 -20.80 0.99
C LEU A 415 14.86 -22.31 1.02
N ASN A 416 15.41 -22.87 -0.06
CA ASN A 416 15.82 -24.27 -0.19
C ASN A 416 14.69 -25.28 0.07
N TYR A 417 13.48 -24.96 -0.38
CA TYR A 417 12.34 -25.90 -0.31
C TYR A 417 12.36 -26.92 -1.44
N PRO A 418 11.92 -28.16 -1.20
CA PRO A 418 11.74 -29.14 -2.27
C PRO A 418 10.68 -28.66 -3.26
N ILE A 419 10.96 -28.84 -4.55
CA ILE A 419 10.02 -28.57 -5.64
C ILE A 419 8.84 -29.55 -5.54
N PHE A 420 7.62 -29.02 -5.65
CA PHE A 420 6.39 -29.80 -5.73
C PHE A 420 5.91 -29.98 -7.16
N ASP A 421 5.91 -28.89 -7.94
CA ASP A 421 5.56 -28.85 -9.36
C ASP A 421 6.66 -28.06 -10.09
N GLU A 422 7.21 -28.64 -11.15
CA GLU A 422 8.37 -28.11 -11.86
C GLU A 422 8.06 -26.81 -12.63
N TRP A 423 9.12 -26.08 -13.00
CA TRP A 423 8.99 -24.84 -13.77
C TRP A 423 8.27 -25.09 -15.10
N ARG A 424 7.09 -24.48 -15.26
CA ARG A 424 6.23 -24.66 -16.44
C ARG A 424 5.50 -23.38 -16.82
N ALA A 425 5.06 -23.30 -18.07
CA ALA A 425 4.20 -22.21 -18.51
C ALA A 425 2.81 -22.32 -17.86
N TRP A 426 2.26 -21.17 -17.45
CA TRP A 426 0.83 -21.03 -17.16
C TRP A 426 0.16 -20.24 -18.29
N HIS A 427 -1.12 -20.55 -18.55
CA HIS A 427 -1.78 -20.12 -19.79
C HIS A 427 -3.05 -19.30 -19.52
N LEU A 428 -3.26 -18.30 -20.36
CA LEU A 428 -4.50 -17.52 -20.43
C LEU A 428 -4.87 -17.38 -21.91
N ASP A 429 -6.12 -17.73 -22.25
CA ASP A 429 -6.65 -17.71 -23.62
C ASP A 429 -5.77 -18.43 -24.66
N GLY A 430 -5.24 -19.59 -24.26
CA GLY A 430 -4.41 -20.43 -25.13
C GLY A 430 -3.00 -19.90 -25.39
N GLN A 431 -2.58 -18.82 -24.71
CA GLN A 431 -1.23 -18.26 -24.78
C GLN A 431 -0.52 -18.38 -23.43
N SER A 432 0.81 -18.49 -23.45
CA SER A 432 1.58 -18.41 -22.20
C SER A 432 1.43 -16.99 -21.62
N ALA A 433 0.87 -16.94 -20.42
CA ALA A 433 0.73 -15.72 -19.64
C ALA A 433 1.92 -15.50 -18.69
N GLY A 434 2.79 -16.50 -18.57
CA GLY A 434 4.05 -16.48 -17.84
C GLY A 434 4.47 -17.90 -17.46
N PHE A 435 5.34 -18.02 -16.46
CA PHE A 435 5.84 -19.30 -15.96
C PHE A 435 5.69 -19.41 -14.46
N THR A 436 5.58 -20.62 -13.93
CA THR A 436 5.36 -20.86 -12.50
C THR A 436 6.09 -22.11 -12.02
N ILE A 437 6.43 -22.10 -10.74
CA ILE A 437 6.98 -23.22 -9.98
C ILE A 437 6.34 -23.23 -8.59
N THR A 438 6.06 -24.41 -8.06
CA THR A 438 5.53 -24.55 -6.69
C THR A 438 6.45 -25.40 -5.83
N TYR A 439 6.51 -25.06 -4.55
CA TYR A 439 7.33 -25.74 -3.56
C TYR A 439 6.45 -26.41 -2.49
N LYS A 440 6.99 -27.43 -1.82
CA LYS A 440 6.25 -28.22 -0.81
C LYS A 440 5.70 -27.39 0.36
N ASN A 441 6.29 -26.24 0.68
CA ASN A 441 5.89 -25.38 1.80
C ASN A 441 4.79 -24.37 1.45
N ASN A 442 3.85 -24.74 0.57
CA ASN A 442 2.76 -23.88 0.09
C ASN A 442 3.21 -22.55 -0.53
N LEU A 443 4.43 -22.52 -1.09
CA LEU A 443 5.00 -21.36 -1.77
C LEU A 443 4.88 -21.55 -3.29
N THR A 444 4.30 -20.57 -3.97
CA THR A 444 4.24 -20.48 -5.43
C THR A 444 5.04 -19.27 -5.88
N PHE A 445 5.95 -19.46 -6.84
CA PHE A 445 6.55 -18.37 -7.58
C PHE A 445 6.02 -18.37 -9.02
N ALA A 446 5.70 -17.19 -9.55
CA ALA A 446 5.25 -17.05 -10.93
C ALA A 446 5.76 -15.76 -11.57
N THR A 447 6.15 -15.83 -12.84
CA THR A 447 6.35 -14.65 -13.67
C THR A 447 5.07 -14.32 -14.42
N VAL A 448 4.87 -13.04 -14.75
CA VAL A 448 3.78 -12.58 -15.62
C VAL A 448 4.38 -11.92 -16.85
N LYS A 449 4.15 -12.54 -18.00
CA LYS A 449 4.72 -12.13 -19.28
C LYS A 449 4.21 -10.76 -19.69
N GLY A 450 5.09 -9.87 -20.10
CA GLY A 450 4.75 -8.48 -20.42
C GLY A 450 4.36 -7.62 -19.22
N GLY A 451 4.53 -8.13 -18.00
CA GLY A 451 4.21 -7.39 -16.77
C GLY A 451 5.37 -6.48 -16.39
N GLY A 452 5.08 -5.23 -16.05
CA GLY A 452 6.04 -4.32 -15.40
C GLY A 452 6.02 -4.46 -13.87
N HIS A 453 6.54 -3.44 -13.19
CA HIS A 453 6.65 -3.35 -11.73
C HIS A 453 5.31 -3.53 -11.01
N SER A 454 4.25 -2.93 -11.54
CA SER A 454 2.87 -3.12 -11.09
C SER A 454 2.12 -4.00 -12.09
N VAL A 455 2.24 -5.32 -11.98
CA VAL A 455 1.63 -6.26 -12.95
C VAL A 455 0.17 -5.94 -13.30
N PRO A 456 -0.76 -5.68 -12.35
CA PRO A 456 -2.16 -5.38 -12.69
C PRO A 456 -2.37 -4.08 -13.47
N GLN A 457 -1.39 -3.16 -13.42
CA GLN A 457 -1.42 -1.93 -14.21
C GLN A 457 -1.07 -2.20 -15.67
N TYR A 458 0.01 -2.95 -15.91
CA TYR A 458 0.55 -3.20 -17.26
C TYR A 458 -0.10 -4.38 -17.98
N GLN A 459 -0.53 -5.40 -17.24
CA GLN A 459 -1.18 -6.60 -17.75
C GLN A 459 -2.44 -6.90 -16.91
N PRO A 460 -3.48 -6.05 -16.99
CA PRO A 460 -4.65 -6.15 -16.11
C PRO A 460 -5.33 -7.52 -16.14
N GLU A 461 -5.56 -8.06 -17.33
CA GLU A 461 -6.20 -9.36 -17.51
C GLU A 461 -5.38 -10.51 -16.92
N ARG A 462 -4.06 -10.55 -17.19
CA ARG A 462 -3.15 -11.54 -16.60
C ARG A 462 -3.01 -11.36 -15.09
N GLY A 463 -3.01 -10.11 -14.62
CA GLY A 463 -2.94 -9.74 -13.21
C GLY A 463 -4.17 -10.21 -12.45
N LEU A 464 -5.37 -10.11 -13.02
CA LEU A 464 -6.57 -10.71 -12.43
C LEU A 464 -6.52 -12.25 -12.50
N ALA A 465 -6.08 -12.84 -13.62
CA ALA A 465 -6.03 -14.28 -13.78
C ALA A 465 -5.11 -14.97 -12.76
N ILE A 466 -3.89 -14.44 -12.55
CA ILE A 466 -2.96 -14.99 -11.56
C ILE A 466 -3.53 -14.89 -10.14
N PHE A 467 -4.16 -13.76 -9.81
CA PHE A 467 -4.77 -13.54 -8.50
C PHE A 467 -5.98 -14.47 -8.27
N SER A 468 -6.95 -14.44 -9.17
CA SER A 468 -8.22 -15.18 -9.04
C SER A 468 -8.03 -16.70 -8.99
N ARG A 469 -7.13 -17.25 -9.83
CA ARG A 469 -6.80 -18.68 -9.78
C ARG A 469 -6.11 -19.03 -8.48
N TRP A 470 -5.08 -18.26 -8.11
CA TRP A 470 -4.35 -18.53 -6.88
C TRP A 470 -5.28 -18.43 -5.68
N ILE A 471 -6.01 -17.32 -5.49
CA ILE A 471 -6.83 -17.12 -4.28
C ILE A 471 -7.92 -18.19 -4.12
N SER A 472 -8.46 -18.71 -5.24
CA SER A 472 -9.47 -19.79 -5.28
C SER A 472 -8.90 -21.20 -5.11
N GLY A 473 -7.57 -21.36 -5.08
CA GLY A 473 -6.90 -22.67 -5.00
C GLY A 473 -6.86 -23.40 -6.34
N GLU A 474 -7.13 -22.72 -7.44
CA GLU A 474 -7.00 -23.26 -8.78
C GLU A 474 -5.52 -23.25 -9.23
N PRO A 475 -5.09 -24.23 -10.03
CA PRO A 475 -3.76 -24.20 -10.64
C PRO A 475 -3.59 -22.98 -11.54
N LEU A 476 -2.37 -22.41 -11.55
CA LEU A 476 -1.97 -21.43 -12.55
C LEU A 476 -1.82 -22.07 -13.93
#